data_AF-A0A821R0M2-F1
#
_entry.id   AF-A0A821R0M2-F1
#
_cell.length_a   1.000
_cell.length_b   1.000
_cell.length_c   1.000
_cell.angle_alpha   90.00
_cell.angle_beta   90.00
_cell.angle_gamma   90.00
#
_symmetry.space_group_name_H-M   'P 1'
#
loop_
_entity.id
_entity.type
_entity.pdbx_description
1 polymer ?
#
loop_
_entity_poly.entity_id
_entity_poly.type
_entity_poly.pdbx_seq_one_letter_code
_entity_poly.pdbx_strand_id
1 'polypeptide(L)'
;MPFFTLLMVDPDAPRRGNEIAGPWLHWIKASFKGDNVDSGTTLADYQGPTPPDGTGPHHFRMNCIMIINSWIISCIIAVSLLISPVAYQYEDESRVCTLTRKNFLISFLGAIIIFLFPMITITILYGIIICHIKQHNQINLRSLSARRLKRNMKVFKNIFIFTSILGIGGTPYLISTIVNRIVPIPWPLYSISFLSIACSSAIGSIAILLTNEQSKSIFCAKLRRHQLLITKEPMNKKLIRINQIAVYHNKTERIKILSTIK
;
A
#
# COMPACT_ATOMS: atom_id res chain seq x y z
N MET A 1 12.57 10.56 -10.95
CA MET A 1 11.35 11.33 -11.25
C MET A 1 10.16 10.60 -10.66
N PRO A 2 9.46 11.18 -9.67
CA PRO A 2 8.34 10.52 -9.02
C PRO A 2 7.16 10.38 -10.00
N PHE A 3 6.56 9.19 -10.03
CA PHE A 3 5.31 8.94 -10.74
C PHE A 3 4.17 9.19 -9.76
N PHE A 4 3.35 10.20 -10.04
CA PHE A 4 2.17 10.48 -9.24
C PHE A 4 0.95 9.80 -9.86
N THR A 5 0.08 9.29 -8.99
CA THR A 5 -1.24 8.76 -9.36
C THR A 5 -2.27 9.62 -8.64
N LEU A 6 -3.12 10.29 -9.43
CA LEU A 6 -4.20 11.12 -8.91
C LEU A 6 -5.48 10.29 -8.87
N LEU A 7 -6.13 10.25 -7.71
CA LEU A 7 -7.37 9.51 -7.47
C LEU A 7 -8.47 10.49 -7.05
N MET A 8 -9.58 10.51 -7.77
CA MET A 8 -10.77 11.30 -7.41
C MET A 8 -11.94 10.36 -7.08
N VAL A 9 -12.33 10.31 -5.81
CA VAL A 9 -13.38 9.44 -5.28
C VAL A 9 -14.36 10.27 -4.44
N ASP A 10 -15.65 10.19 -4.75
CA ASP A 10 -16.73 10.78 -3.97
C ASP A 10 -17.23 9.78 -2.91
N PRO A 11 -16.94 10.00 -1.61
CA PRO A 11 -17.43 9.14 -0.55
C PRO A 11 -18.93 9.32 -0.29
N ASP A 12 -19.54 10.42 -0.74
CA ASP A 12 -20.84 10.89 -0.28
C ASP A 12 -21.99 10.63 -1.28
N ALA A 13 -21.70 9.95 -2.39
CA ALA A 13 -22.68 9.72 -3.46
C ALA A 13 -23.95 8.98 -2.97
N PRO A 14 -25.17 9.37 -3.38
CA PRO A 14 -25.52 10.56 -4.17
C PRO A 14 -25.65 11.85 -3.36
N ARG A 15 -25.79 11.78 -2.03
CA ARG A 15 -25.84 12.95 -1.14
C ARG A 15 -25.45 12.61 0.29
N ARG A 16 -24.92 13.62 0.98
CA ARG A 16 -24.61 13.59 2.40
C ARG A 16 -25.82 13.21 3.25
N GLY A 17 -25.67 12.23 4.13
CA GLY A 17 -26.76 11.70 4.96
C GLY A 17 -27.67 10.67 4.26
N ASN A 18 -27.42 10.36 2.99
CA ASN A 18 -28.03 9.23 2.29
C ASN A 18 -27.06 8.63 1.27
N GLU A 19 -25.90 8.20 1.76
CA GLU A 19 -24.71 7.79 0.99
C GLU A 19 -24.84 6.38 0.41
N ILE A 20 -25.93 6.14 -0.29
CA ILE A 20 -26.26 4.82 -0.81
C ILE A 20 -25.18 4.35 -1.81
N ALA A 21 -24.57 5.27 -2.56
CA ALA A 21 -23.64 5.00 -3.68
C ALA A 21 -22.15 5.25 -3.40
N GLY A 22 -21.79 5.81 -2.25
CA GLY A 22 -20.40 5.99 -1.85
C GLY A 22 -19.66 4.68 -1.51
N PRO A 23 -18.32 4.63 -1.60
CA PRO A 23 -17.44 5.52 -2.36
C PRO A 23 -17.55 5.28 -3.88
N TRP A 24 -17.72 6.37 -4.63
CA TRP A 24 -17.83 6.41 -6.09
C TRP A 24 -16.54 6.93 -6.73
N LEU A 25 -15.98 6.18 -7.68
CA LEU A 25 -14.74 6.56 -8.35
C LEU A 25 -15.05 7.43 -9.57
N HIS A 26 -14.65 8.71 -9.53
CA HIS A 26 -14.84 9.63 -10.65
C HIS A 26 -13.74 9.52 -11.69
N TRP A 27 -12.49 9.38 -11.26
CA TRP A 27 -11.35 9.43 -12.17
C TRP A 27 -10.06 8.87 -11.60
N ILE A 28 -9.24 8.27 -12.47
CA ILE A 28 -7.87 7.87 -12.19
C ILE A 28 -6.97 8.28 -13.35
N LYS A 29 -6.00 9.14 -13.06
CA LYS A 29 -4.86 9.42 -13.95
C LYS A 29 -3.56 8.98 -13.30
N ALA A 30 -2.74 8.25 -14.06
CA ALA A 30 -1.43 7.81 -13.61
C ALA A 30 -0.34 8.24 -14.58
N SER A 31 0.88 8.42 -14.04
CA SER A 31 2.11 8.63 -14.82
C SER A 31 2.12 9.88 -15.69
N PHE A 32 1.79 11.03 -15.12
CA PHE A 32 2.06 12.33 -15.77
C PHE A 32 3.47 12.82 -15.41
N LYS A 33 4.08 13.58 -16.33
CA LYS A 33 5.47 14.05 -16.22
C LYS A 33 5.47 15.52 -15.78
N GLY A 34 5.93 15.78 -14.56
CA GLY A 34 5.94 17.14 -13.99
C GLY A 34 4.52 17.68 -13.73
N ASP A 35 4.30 18.97 -13.99
CA ASP A 35 3.03 19.65 -13.71
C ASP A 35 1.98 19.52 -14.83
N ASN A 36 2.31 18.81 -15.92
CA ASN A 36 1.43 18.70 -17.07
C ASN A 36 0.47 17.50 -16.94
N VAL A 37 -0.67 17.74 -16.29
CA VAL A 37 -1.73 16.75 -15.97
C VAL A 37 -2.33 16.09 -17.23
N ASP A 38 -2.21 16.70 -18.39
CA ASP A 38 -2.73 16.15 -19.66
C ASP A 38 -1.81 15.14 -20.33
N SER A 39 -0.54 15.08 -19.90
CA SER A 39 0.42 14.08 -20.38
C SER A 39 0.23 12.67 -19.77
N GLY A 40 -0.69 12.53 -18.81
CA GLY A 40 -0.92 11.30 -18.05
C GLY A 40 -1.72 10.23 -18.81
N THR A 41 -1.49 8.96 -18.47
CA THR A 41 -2.31 7.85 -18.96
C THR A 41 -3.60 7.77 -18.14
N THR A 42 -4.75 7.94 -18.78
CA THR A 42 -6.07 7.78 -18.16
C THR A 42 -6.31 6.29 -17.91
N LEU A 43 -6.43 5.89 -16.64
CA LEU A 43 -6.69 4.50 -16.24
C LEU A 43 -8.19 4.23 -16.06
N ALA A 44 -8.97 5.27 -15.79
CA ALA A 44 -10.42 5.27 -15.82
C ALA A 44 -10.86 6.62 -16.37
N ASP A 45 -11.72 6.64 -17.40
CA ASP A 45 -12.22 7.89 -17.98
C ASP A 45 -12.98 8.71 -16.94
N TYR A 46 -12.83 10.03 -17.03
CA TYR A 46 -13.49 10.96 -16.13
C TYR A 46 -15.01 10.81 -16.26
N GLN A 47 -15.64 10.27 -15.23
CA GLN A 47 -17.08 10.37 -15.06
C GLN A 47 -17.36 11.64 -14.29
N GLY A 48 -17.81 12.66 -15.02
CA GLY A 48 -18.15 13.96 -14.46
C GLY A 48 -19.08 13.82 -13.26
N PRO A 49 -18.90 14.64 -12.21
CA PRO A 49 -19.82 14.69 -11.10
C PRO A 49 -21.19 15.01 -11.68
N THR A 50 -22.09 14.03 -11.57
CA THR A 50 -23.52 14.16 -11.86
C THR A 50 -24.28 14.02 -10.54
N PRO A 51 -23.98 14.88 -9.54
CA PRO A 51 -24.79 14.93 -8.34
C PRO A 51 -26.23 15.26 -8.78
N PRO A 52 -27.24 14.51 -8.33
CA PRO A 52 -28.62 14.90 -8.53
C PRO A 52 -28.82 16.34 -8.02
N ASP A 53 -29.66 17.10 -8.70
CA ASP A 53 -29.93 18.50 -8.33
C ASP A 53 -30.35 18.58 -6.84
N GLY A 54 -29.71 19.48 -6.09
CA GLY A 54 -30.04 19.74 -4.67
C GLY A 54 -29.26 18.95 -3.62
N THR A 55 -28.11 18.35 -3.97
CA THR A 55 -27.36 17.46 -3.03
C THR A 55 -26.22 18.11 -2.22
N GLY A 56 -25.98 19.42 -2.39
CA GLY A 56 -25.01 20.19 -1.59
C GLY A 56 -23.53 19.87 -1.90
N PRO A 57 -22.58 20.55 -1.24
CA PRO A 57 -21.14 20.32 -1.46
C PRO A 57 -20.68 18.97 -0.88
N HIS A 58 -19.94 18.18 -1.68
CA HIS A 58 -19.39 16.85 -1.34
C HIS A 58 -17.97 16.96 -0.74
N HIS A 59 -17.68 16.23 0.35
CA HIS A 59 -16.55 16.55 1.23
C HIS A 59 -15.31 15.64 1.02
N PHE A 60 -14.45 15.97 0.05
CA PHE A 60 -13.08 15.43 -0.05
C PHE A 60 -12.17 15.76 1.16
N ARG A 61 -12.60 16.67 2.05
CA ARG A 61 -11.80 17.22 3.15
C ARG A 61 -11.63 16.28 4.36
N MET A 62 -12.56 15.36 4.61
CA MET A 62 -12.55 14.54 5.84
C MET A 62 -11.39 13.54 5.89
N ASN A 63 -11.03 12.93 4.77
CA ASN A 63 -9.94 11.95 4.71
C ASN A 63 -8.57 12.59 4.99
N CYS A 64 -8.34 13.80 4.47
CA CYS A 64 -7.09 14.52 4.73
C CYS A 64 -6.93 14.90 6.21
N ILE A 65 -8.02 15.32 6.87
CA ILE A 65 -8.00 15.68 8.31
C ILE A 65 -7.65 14.46 9.16
N MET A 66 -8.24 13.29 8.89
CA MET A 66 -7.91 12.05 9.62
C MET A 66 -6.46 11.63 9.43
N ILE A 67 -5.93 11.73 8.20
CA ILE A 67 -4.53 11.43 7.91
C ILE A 67 -3.62 12.39 8.68
N ILE A 68 -3.83 13.69 8.57
CA ILE A 68 -3.02 14.72 9.24
C ILE A 68 -3.02 14.49 10.75
N ASN A 69 -4.19 14.26 11.36
CA ASN A 69 -4.29 13.98 12.79
C ASN A 69 -3.52 12.71 13.20
N SER A 70 -3.58 11.64 12.40
CA SER A 70 -2.83 10.40 12.66
C SER A 70 -1.30 10.63 12.63
N TRP A 71 -0.82 11.42 11.68
CA TRP A 71 0.59 11.80 11.60
C TRP A 71 1.01 12.67 12.77
N ILE A 72 0.21 13.68 13.13
CA ILE A 72 0.48 14.57 14.28
C ILE A 72 0.59 13.75 15.57
N ILE A 73 -0.37 12.87 15.85
CA ILE A 73 -0.36 12.02 17.05
C ILE A 73 0.88 11.12 17.06
N SER A 74 1.22 10.51 15.92
CA SER A 74 2.39 9.65 15.79
C SER A 74 3.70 10.41 16.00
N CYS A 75 3.80 11.64 15.48
CA CYS A 75 4.94 12.53 15.73
C CYS A 75 5.05 12.93 17.20
N ILE A 76 3.93 13.27 17.86
CA ILE A 76 3.92 13.62 19.29
C ILE A 76 4.41 12.43 20.12
N ILE A 77 3.92 11.22 19.87
CA ILE A 77 4.35 10.01 20.58
C ILE A 77 5.86 9.76 20.35
N ALA A 78 6.32 9.81 19.09
CA ALA A 78 7.72 9.58 18.76
C ALA A 78 8.65 10.61 19.42
N VAL A 79 8.31 11.91 19.35
CA VAL A 79 9.09 12.98 19.97
C VAL A 79 9.11 12.85 21.49
N SER A 80 7.98 12.51 22.11
CA SER A 80 7.90 12.29 23.56
C SER A 80 8.80 11.14 24.02
N LEU A 81 8.90 10.08 23.21
CA LEU A 81 9.81 8.96 23.49
C LEU A 81 11.28 9.35 23.24
N LEU A 82 11.58 10.20 22.26
CA LEU A 82 12.96 10.65 21.99
C LEU A 82 13.51 11.60 23.05
N ILE A 83 12.65 12.42 23.66
CA ILE A 83 13.07 13.36 24.73
C ILE A 83 13.38 12.61 26.03
N SER A 84 12.77 11.44 26.24
CA SER A 84 13.00 10.65 27.45
C SER A 84 14.33 9.88 27.36
N PRO A 85 15.34 10.18 28.20
CA PRO A 85 16.61 9.45 28.21
C PRO A 85 16.46 8.01 28.72
N VAL A 86 15.27 7.67 29.23
CA VAL A 86 14.92 6.37 29.80
C VAL A 86 14.18 5.50 28.78
N ALA A 87 13.66 6.08 27.70
CA ALA A 87 12.88 5.35 26.70
C ALA A 87 13.77 4.63 25.68
N TYR A 88 14.69 5.33 25.02
CA TYR A 88 15.62 4.71 24.07
C TYR A 88 16.96 4.45 24.73
N GLN A 89 17.39 3.18 24.73
CA GLN A 89 18.70 2.79 25.24
C GLN A 89 19.37 1.81 24.30
N TYR A 90 20.70 1.80 24.34
CA TYR A 90 21.50 0.78 23.68
C TYR A 90 21.38 -0.54 24.46
N GLU A 91 20.90 -1.59 23.80
CA GLU A 91 20.88 -2.95 24.36
C GLU A 91 22.16 -3.66 23.91
N ASP A 92 23.08 -3.91 24.85
CA ASP A 92 24.36 -4.58 24.57
C ASP A 92 24.17 -6.00 24.00
N GLU A 93 23.07 -6.66 24.39
CA GLU A 93 22.73 -8.02 24.02
C GLU A 93 22.31 -8.15 22.55
N SER A 94 21.60 -7.15 22.04
CA SER A 94 21.14 -7.10 20.65
C SER A 94 22.00 -6.20 19.75
N ARG A 95 22.85 -5.36 20.35
CA ARG A 95 23.66 -4.31 19.69
C ARG A 95 22.82 -3.29 18.92
N VAL A 96 21.59 -3.04 19.36
CA VAL A 96 20.65 -2.10 18.73
C VAL A 96 20.16 -1.07 19.76
N CYS A 97 20.01 0.18 19.33
CA CYS A 97 19.32 1.20 20.12
C CYS A 97 17.81 1.05 19.94
N THR A 98 17.10 0.66 21.01
CA THR A 98 15.66 0.37 20.95
C THR A 98 14.92 0.93 22.16
N LEU A 99 13.58 0.89 22.12
CA LEU A 99 12.77 1.16 23.30
C LEU A 99 13.16 0.13 24.37
N THR A 100 13.84 0.58 25.42
CA THR A 100 14.51 -0.31 26.37
C THR A 100 13.51 -1.24 27.04
N ARG A 101 13.78 -2.55 27.02
CA ARG A 101 13.01 -3.54 27.78
C ARG A 101 13.48 -3.66 29.23
N LYS A 102 14.58 -2.99 29.58
CA LYS A 102 15.14 -2.94 30.94
C LYS A 102 14.21 -2.20 31.90
N ASN A 103 13.50 -1.18 31.42
CA ASN A 103 12.47 -0.46 32.18
C ASN A 103 11.07 -0.99 31.89
N PHE A 104 10.70 -2.09 32.57
CA PHE A 104 9.43 -2.80 32.36
C PHE A 104 8.20 -1.87 32.22
N LEU A 105 8.06 -0.87 33.10
CA LEU A 105 6.90 0.04 33.10
C LEU A 105 6.76 0.80 31.77
N ILE A 106 7.86 1.37 31.25
CA ILE A 106 7.85 2.18 30.03
C ILE A 106 7.63 1.29 28.81
N SER A 107 8.32 0.15 28.72
CA SER A 107 8.17 -0.77 27.59
C SER A 107 6.77 -1.39 27.56
N PHE A 108 6.20 -1.72 28.73
CA PHE A 108 4.86 -2.29 28.85
C PHE A 108 3.77 -1.28 28.52
N LEU A 109 3.85 -0.04 29.04
CA LEU A 109 2.92 1.03 28.66
C LEU A 109 3.02 1.37 27.17
N GLY A 110 4.23 1.42 26.62
CA GLY A 110 4.45 1.59 25.19
C GLY A 110 3.79 0.48 24.37
N ALA A 111 3.95 -0.78 24.76
CA ALA A 111 3.30 -1.91 24.10
C ALA A 111 1.75 -1.85 24.21
N ILE A 112 1.21 -1.37 25.33
CA ILE A 112 -0.24 -1.20 25.47
C ILE A 112 -0.75 -0.11 24.52
N ILE A 113 -0.12 1.07 24.53
CA ILE A 113 -0.60 2.25 23.79
C ILE A 113 -0.38 2.10 22.29
N ILE A 114 0.79 1.61 21.88
CA ILE A 114 1.18 1.57 20.46
C ILE A 114 0.65 0.31 19.77
N PHE A 115 0.46 -0.79 20.52
CA PHE A 115 0.14 -2.08 19.94
C PHE A 115 -1.21 -2.65 20.39
N LEU A 116 -1.44 -2.87 21.69
CA LEU A 116 -2.68 -3.52 22.14
C LEU A 116 -3.93 -2.66 21.93
N PHE A 117 -3.88 -1.38 22.32
CA PHE A 117 -5.03 -0.48 22.23
C PHE A 117 -5.50 -0.30 20.78
N PRO A 118 -4.63 0.04 19.80
CA PRO A 118 -5.04 0.14 18.39
C PRO A 118 -5.61 -1.17 17.85
N MET A 119 -5.00 -2.31 18.18
CA MET A 119 -5.46 -3.62 17.72
C MET A 119 -6.86 -3.98 18.26
N ILE A 120 -7.11 -3.72 19.54
CA ILE A 120 -8.41 -3.94 20.16
C ILE A 120 -9.45 -2.98 19.60
N THR A 121 -9.14 -1.68 19.50
CA THR A 121 -10.07 -0.68 18.96
C THR A 121 -10.47 -1.00 17.52
N ILE A 122 -9.51 -1.42 16.70
CA ILE A 122 -9.73 -1.81 15.33
C ILE A 122 -10.64 -3.05 15.26
N THR A 123 -10.37 -4.06 16.09
CA THR A 123 -11.14 -5.31 16.10
C THR A 123 -12.59 -5.06 16.54
N ILE A 124 -12.81 -4.27 17.59
CA ILE A 124 -14.15 -3.90 18.08
C ILE A 124 -14.90 -3.10 17.03
N LEU A 125 -14.28 -2.06 16.47
CA LEU A 125 -14.89 -1.20 15.46
C LEU A 125 -15.33 -2.03 14.24
N TYR A 126 -14.47 -2.94 13.76
CA TYR A 126 -14.83 -3.82 12.66
C TYR A 126 -15.90 -4.85 13.02
N GLY A 127 -15.89 -5.36 14.26
CA GLY A 127 -16.96 -6.21 14.78
C GLY A 127 -18.32 -5.50 14.72
N ILE A 128 -18.39 -4.27 15.21
CA ILE A 128 -19.60 -3.43 15.18
C ILE A 128 -20.07 -3.20 13.73
N ILE A 129 -19.15 -2.82 12.84
CA ILE A 129 -19.46 -2.57 11.43
C ILE A 129 -20.04 -3.83 10.77
N ILE A 130 -19.44 -5.00 10.99
CA ILE A 130 -19.93 -6.26 10.40
C ILE A 130 -21.30 -6.64 10.98
N CYS A 131 -21.50 -6.50 12.28
CA CYS A 131 -22.80 -6.74 12.92
C CYS A 131 -23.89 -5.84 12.33
N HIS A 132 -23.59 -4.54 12.17
CA HIS A 132 -24.54 -3.58 11.61
C HIS A 132 -24.87 -3.88 10.14
N ILE A 133 -23.85 -4.24 9.35
CA ILE A 133 -24.02 -4.64 7.95
C ILE A 133 -24.85 -5.92 7.83
N LYS A 134 -24.63 -6.92 8.69
CA LYS A 134 -25.39 -8.17 8.69
C LYS A 134 -26.87 -7.90 9.02
N GLN A 135 -27.12 -7.06 10.01
CA GLN A 135 -28.47 -6.64 10.41
C GLN A 135 -29.17 -5.87 9.29
N HIS A 136 -28.50 -4.90 8.67
CA HIS A 136 -29.08 -4.09 7.59
C HIS A 136 -29.39 -4.89 6.31
N ASN A 137 -28.54 -5.88 5.97
CA ASN A 137 -28.77 -6.71 4.78
C ASN A 137 -29.89 -7.74 4.93
N GLN A 138 -30.20 -8.19 6.15
CA GLN A 138 -31.38 -9.03 6.38
C GLN A 138 -32.68 -8.29 6.09
N ILE A 139 -32.68 -6.95 6.16
CA ILE A 139 -33.87 -6.11 5.98
C ILE A 139 -34.04 -5.63 4.52
N ASN A 140 -32.96 -5.53 3.73
CA ASN A 140 -32.99 -4.94 2.37
C ASN A 140 -32.41 -5.85 1.26
N LEU A 141 -33.25 -6.68 0.66
CA LEU A 141 -32.95 -7.60 -0.46
C LEU A 141 -32.90 -6.89 -1.84
N ARG A 142 -31.97 -5.95 -2.06
CA ARG A 142 -31.73 -5.35 -3.40
C ARG A 142 -30.38 -5.75 -4.00
N SER A 143 -30.35 -6.18 -5.27
CA SER A 143 -29.14 -6.66 -5.96
C SER A 143 -27.96 -5.66 -6.01
N LEU A 144 -28.24 -4.35 -6.00
CA LEU A 144 -27.24 -3.28 -5.93
C LEU A 144 -26.56 -3.19 -4.55
N SER A 145 -27.26 -3.50 -3.44
CA SER A 145 -26.66 -3.53 -2.10
C SER A 145 -25.72 -4.73 -1.96
N ALA A 146 -26.03 -5.87 -2.57
CA ALA A 146 -25.18 -7.06 -2.57
C ALA A 146 -23.81 -6.83 -3.24
N ARG A 147 -23.76 -6.08 -4.36
CA ARG A 147 -22.49 -5.76 -5.03
C ARG A 147 -21.62 -4.81 -4.19
N ARG A 148 -22.22 -3.80 -3.54
CA ARG A 148 -21.51 -2.88 -2.63
C ARG A 148 -21.03 -3.61 -1.37
N LEU A 149 -21.85 -4.47 -0.80
CA LEU A 149 -21.50 -5.33 0.32
C LEU A 149 -20.28 -6.19 0.00
N LYS A 150 -20.27 -6.87 -1.16
CA LYS A 150 -19.15 -7.71 -1.59
C LYS A 150 -17.85 -6.90 -1.72
N ARG A 151 -17.92 -5.67 -2.24
CA ARG A 151 -16.76 -4.76 -2.32
C ARG A 151 -16.28 -4.37 -0.91
N ASN A 152 -17.19 -3.96 -0.03
CA ASN A 152 -16.85 -3.53 1.33
C ASN A 152 -16.28 -4.70 2.15
N MET A 153 -16.88 -5.89 2.08
CA MET A 153 -16.35 -7.11 2.69
C MET A 153 -14.95 -7.48 2.19
N LYS A 154 -14.64 -7.26 0.91
CA LYS A 154 -13.29 -7.45 0.39
C LYS A 154 -12.30 -6.49 1.03
N VAL A 155 -12.64 -5.21 1.14
CA VAL A 155 -11.82 -4.20 1.84
C VAL A 155 -11.63 -4.58 3.31
N PHE A 156 -12.70 -4.96 4.01
CA PHE A 156 -12.62 -5.40 5.40
C PHE A 156 -11.74 -6.62 5.59
N LYS A 157 -11.88 -7.64 4.73
CA LYS A 157 -11.01 -8.82 4.75
C LYS A 157 -9.54 -8.43 4.58
N ASN A 158 -9.24 -7.51 3.67
CA ASN A 158 -7.86 -7.04 3.45
C ASN A 158 -7.31 -6.31 4.67
N ILE A 159 -8.11 -5.44 5.29
CA ILE A 159 -7.69 -4.72 6.51
C ILE A 159 -7.47 -5.70 7.66
N PHE A 160 -8.39 -6.64 7.86
CA PHE A 160 -8.27 -7.66 8.91
C PHE A 160 -7.02 -8.53 8.73
N ILE A 161 -6.69 -8.93 7.49
CA ILE A 161 -5.45 -9.65 7.19
C ILE A 161 -4.24 -8.80 7.58
N PHE A 162 -4.22 -7.53 7.18
CA PHE A 162 -3.12 -6.62 7.47
C PHE A 162 -2.93 -6.40 8.99
N THR A 163 -4.02 -6.14 9.71
CA THR A 163 -3.97 -5.95 11.17
C THR A 163 -3.54 -7.23 11.88
N SER A 164 -4.00 -8.40 11.41
CA SER A 164 -3.58 -9.69 11.96
C SER A 164 -2.08 -9.95 11.76
N ILE A 165 -1.52 -9.61 10.59
CA ILE A 165 -0.08 -9.74 10.32
C ILE A 165 0.73 -8.88 11.31
N LEU A 166 0.36 -7.62 11.48
CA LEU A 166 1.03 -6.72 12.43
C LEU A 166 0.84 -7.18 13.88
N GLY A 167 -0.36 -7.67 14.21
CA GLY A 167 -0.68 -8.32 15.49
C GLY A 167 0.30 -9.45 15.80
N ILE A 168 0.42 -10.43 14.92
CA ILE A 168 1.31 -11.57 15.10
C ILE A 168 2.78 -11.13 15.18
N GLY A 169 3.19 -10.11 14.43
CA GLY A 169 4.56 -9.58 14.48
C GLY A 169 4.92 -8.89 15.80
N GLY A 170 3.94 -8.27 16.47
CA GLY A 170 4.14 -7.57 17.74
C GLY A 170 4.10 -8.45 18.98
N THR A 171 3.51 -9.65 18.90
CA THR A 171 3.36 -10.54 20.08
C THR A 171 4.69 -10.97 20.70
N PRO A 172 5.78 -11.30 19.95
CA PRO A 172 7.03 -11.73 20.58
C PRO A 172 7.67 -10.62 21.41
N TYR A 173 7.50 -9.36 21.02
CA TYR A 173 7.98 -8.20 21.77
C TYR A 173 7.21 -8.03 23.10
N LEU A 174 5.88 -8.17 23.07
CA LEU A 174 5.05 -8.11 24.27
C LEU A 174 5.40 -9.26 25.24
N ILE A 175 5.53 -10.49 24.71
CA ILE A 175 5.93 -11.67 25.48
C ILE A 175 7.30 -11.45 26.10
N SER A 176 8.28 -10.95 25.32
CA SER A 176 9.61 -10.65 25.85
C SER A 176 9.58 -9.58 26.93
N THR A 177 8.71 -8.57 26.83
CA THR A 177 8.58 -7.56 27.88
C THR A 177 8.08 -8.18 29.20
N ILE A 178 7.10 -9.08 29.12
CA ILE A 178 6.53 -9.77 30.29
C ILE A 178 7.53 -10.76 30.89
N VAL A 179 8.17 -11.58 30.05
CA VAL A 179 9.14 -12.58 30.52
C VAL A 179 10.35 -11.91 31.16
N ASN A 180 10.83 -10.77 30.64
CA ASN A 180 11.96 -10.02 31.20
C ASN A 180 11.70 -9.54 32.64
N ARG A 181 10.43 -9.42 33.04
CA ARG A 181 10.07 -9.10 34.43
C ARG A 181 10.26 -10.28 35.39
N ILE A 182 10.11 -11.51 34.90
CA ILE A 182 10.16 -12.73 35.69
C ILE A 182 11.58 -13.30 35.70
N VAL A 183 12.18 -13.42 34.51
CA VAL A 183 13.50 -14.02 34.30
C VAL A 183 14.27 -13.14 33.31
N PRO A 184 15.57 -12.86 33.55
CA PRO A 184 16.39 -12.18 32.56
C PRO A 184 16.40 -12.98 31.26
N ILE A 185 16.00 -12.33 30.17
CA ILE A 185 15.85 -13.00 28.89
C ILE A 185 17.23 -13.29 28.28
N PRO A 186 17.42 -14.43 27.60
CA PRO A 186 18.62 -14.67 26.81
C PRO A 186 18.63 -13.82 25.54
N TRP A 187 19.82 -13.34 25.14
CA TRP A 187 20.03 -12.47 23.98
C TRP A 187 19.30 -12.85 22.67
N PRO A 188 19.10 -14.14 22.29
CA PRO A 188 18.45 -14.46 21.01
C PRO A 188 16.99 -14.02 20.94
N LEU A 189 16.27 -14.03 22.06
CA LEU A 189 14.86 -13.64 22.12
C LEU A 189 14.68 -12.13 21.89
N TYR A 190 15.69 -11.32 22.23
CA TYR A 190 15.70 -9.89 21.93
C TYR A 190 15.70 -9.65 20.42
N SER A 191 16.58 -10.34 19.70
CA SER A 191 16.72 -10.26 18.24
C SER A 191 15.52 -10.86 17.51
N ILE A 192 14.98 -11.98 17.99
CA ILE A 192 13.79 -12.63 17.41
C ILE A 192 12.58 -11.68 17.45
N SER A 193 12.39 -10.96 18.56
CA SER A 193 11.29 -10.00 18.68
C SER A 193 11.39 -8.89 17.64
N PHE A 194 12.59 -8.35 17.45
CA PHE A 194 12.82 -7.28 16.48
C PHE A 194 12.66 -7.76 15.04
N LEU A 195 13.21 -8.95 14.74
CA LEU A 195 13.07 -9.58 13.44
C LEU A 195 11.61 -9.89 13.12
N SER A 196 10.81 -10.31 14.11
CA SER A 196 9.37 -10.56 13.94
C SER A 196 8.61 -9.29 13.53
N ILE A 197 8.86 -8.16 14.21
CA ILE A 197 8.26 -6.86 13.85
C ILE A 197 8.69 -6.47 12.43
N ALA A 198 9.99 -6.51 12.13
CA ALA A 198 10.51 -6.16 10.81
C ALA A 198 9.90 -7.04 9.69
N CYS A 199 9.89 -8.36 9.87
CA CYS A 199 9.28 -9.30 8.93
C CYS A 199 7.78 -9.04 8.76
N SER A 200 7.04 -8.81 9.85
CA SER A 200 5.60 -8.51 9.76
C SER A 200 5.31 -7.23 8.98
N SER A 201 6.13 -6.19 9.13
CA SER A 201 6.00 -4.95 8.36
C SER A 201 6.27 -5.15 6.87
N ALA A 202 7.27 -5.96 6.53
CA ALA A 202 7.58 -6.31 5.15
C ALA A 202 6.47 -7.16 4.51
N ILE A 203 5.99 -8.19 5.23
CA ILE A 203 4.87 -9.04 4.81
C ILE A 203 3.61 -8.19 4.64
N GLY A 204 3.33 -7.28 5.57
CA GLY A 204 2.21 -6.35 5.49
C GLY A 204 2.27 -5.45 4.26
N SER A 205 3.46 -4.92 3.94
CA SER A 205 3.69 -4.11 2.73
C SER A 205 3.43 -4.90 1.45
N ILE A 206 3.91 -6.15 1.39
CA ILE A 206 3.65 -7.07 0.27
C ILE A 206 2.15 -7.40 0.19
N ALA A 207 1.49 -7.65 1.31
CA ALA A 207 0.07 -7.95 1.37
C ALA A 207 -0.77 -6.78 0.82
N ILE A 208 -0.43 -5.52 1.14
CA ILE A 208 -1.10 -4.34 0.58
C ILE A 208 -0.96 -4.29 -0.94
N LEU A 209 0.25 -4.53 -1.46
CA LEU A 209 0.51 -4.54 -2.90
C LEU A 209 -0.32 -5.61 -3.63
N LEU A 210 -0.45 -6.80 -3.03
CA LEU A 210 -1.14 -7.94 -3.63
C LEU A 210 -2.67 -7.88 -3.48
N THR A 211 -3.16 -7.30 -2.40
CA THR A 211 -4.61 -7.22 -2.10
C THR A 211 -5.31 -6.09 -2.86
N ASN A 212 -4.57 -5.10 -3.35
CA ASN A 212 -5.08 -4.03 -4.18
C ASN A 212 -5.08 -4.44 -5.67
N GLU A 213 -6.26 -4.72 -6.22
CA GLU A 213 -6.45 -5.13 -7.62
C GLU A 213 -5.90 -4.12 -8.64
N GLN A 214 -5.99 -2.82 -8.36
CA GLN A 214 -5.45 -1.79 -9.23
C GLN A 214 -3.92 -1.77 -9.20
N SER A 215 -3.34 -1.90 -7.99
CA SER A 215 -1.87 -1.98 -7.85
C SER A 215 -1.34 -3.23 -8.54
N LYS A 216 -2.03 -4.36 -8.38
CA LYS A 216 -1.72 -5.63 -9.03
C LYS A 216 -1.80 -5.54 -10.55
N SER A 217 -2.85 -4.93 -11.11
CA SER A 217 -3.00 -4.80 -12.56
C SER A 217 -1.92 -3.92 -13.18
N ILE A 218 -1.58 -2.79 -12.54
CA ILE A 218 -0.49 -1.90 -12.96
C ILE A 218 0.86 -2.62 -12.87
N PHE A 219 1.11 -3.32 -11.74
CA PHE A 219 2.35 -4.06 -11.53
C PHE A 219 2.52 -5.18 -12.58
N CYS A 220 1.49 -5.98 -12.81
CA CYS A 220 1.50 -7.02 -13.83
C CYS A 220 1.69 -6.44 -15.24
N ALA A 221 1.05 -5.32 -15.57
CA ALA A 221 1.24 -4.65 -16.85
C ALA A 221 2.68 -4.16 -17.05
N LYS A 222 3.28 -3.57 -16.01
CA LYS A 222 4.67 -3.10 -16.03
C LYS A 222 5.67 -4.24 -16.11
N LEU A 223 5.45 -5.32 -15.37
CA LEU A 223 6.28 -6.52 -15.41
C LEU A 223 6.24 -7.19 -16.79
N ARG A 224 5.04 -7.32 -17.38
CA ARG A 224 4.85 -7.86 -18.73
C ARG A 224 5.54 -6.99 -19.78
N ARG A 225 5.45 -5.66 -19.66
CA ARG A 225 6.17 -4.72 -20.54
C ARG A 225 7.69 -4.91 -20.44
N HIS A 226 8.23 -5.08 -19.23
CA HIS A 226 9.66 -5.32 -19.02
C HIS A 226 10.13 -6.65 -19.62
N GLN A 227 9.35 -7.74 -19.46
CA GLN A 227 9.63 -9.02 -20.10
C GLN A 227 9.62 -8.93 -21.64
N LEU A 228 8.69 -8.17 -22.21
CA LEU A 228 8.64 -7.91 -23.66
C LEU A 228 9.84 -7.11 -24.16
N LEU A 229 10.38 -6.19 -23.36
CA LEU A 229 11.59 -5.44 -23.71
C LEU A 229 12.84 -6.36 -23.70
N ILE A 230 13.01 -7.18 -22.66
CA ILE A 230 14.12 -8.14 -22.55
C ILE A 230 14.10 -9.13 -23.73
N THR A 231 12.91 -9.60 -24.13
CA THR A 231 12.76 -10.58 -25.23
C THR A 231 12.92 -9.96 -26.62
N LYS A 232 12.55 -8.68 -26.81
CA LYS A 232 12.72 -7.99 -28.11
C LYS A 232 14.13 -7.47 -28.35
N GLU A 233 14.90 -7.16 -27.30
CA GLU A 233 16.27 -6.65 -27.42
C GLU A 233 17.22 -7.56 -28.23
N PRO A 234 17.28 -8.88 -28.00
CA PRO A 234 18.14 -9.77 -28.79
C PRO A 234 17.65 -9.96 -30.23
N MET A 235 16.33 -9.97 -30.46
CA MET A 235 15.77 -10.03 -31.81
C MET A 235 16.10 -8.79 -32.63
N ASN A 236 15.99 -7.60 -32.04
CA ASN A 236 16.26 -6.35 -32.74
C ASN A 236 17.75 -6.22 -33.10
N LYS A 237 18.65 -6.62 -32.18
CA LYS A 237 20.11 -6.70 -32.47
C LYS A 237 20.42 -7.69 -33.61
N LYS A 238 19.72 -8.83 -33.67
CA LYS A 238 19.87 -9.81 -34.76
C LYS A 238 19.38 -9.26 -36.10
N LEU A 239 18.23 -8.57 -36.11
CA LEU A 239 17.66 -7.96 -37.32
C LEU A 239 18.56 -6.84 -37.88
N ILE A 240 19.13 -6.00 -37.00
CA ILE A 240 20.07 -4.95 -37.40
C ILE A 240 21.34 -5.55 -38.02
N ARG A 241 21.89 -6.63 -37.44
CA ARG A 241 23.04 -7.34 -38.03
C ARG A 241 22.72 -7.92 -39.42
N ILE A 242 21.55 -8.53 -39.59
CA ILE A 242 21.13 -9.08 -40.89
C ILE A 242 21.00 -7.97 -41.94
N ASN A 243 20.37 -6.84 -41.59
CA ASN A 243 20.23 -5.71 -42.50
C ASN A 243 21.58 -5.09 -42.89
N GLN A 244 22.52 -4.98 -41.94
CA GLN A 244 23.88 -4.51 -42.24
C GLN A 244 24.63 -5.44 -43.20
N ILE A 245 24.51 -6.76 -43.01
CA ILE A 245 25.11 -7.77 -43.91
C ILE A 245 24.49 -7.68 -45.31
N ALA A 246 23.16 -7.56 -45.41
CA ALA A 246 22.46 -7.45 -46.69
C ALA A 246 22.87 -6.19 -47.48
N VAL A 247 23.00 -5.05 -46.79
CA VAL A 247 23.46 -3.79 -47.41
C VAL A 247 24.91 -3.90 -47.91
N TYR A 248 25.78 -4.54 -47.13
CA TYR A 248 27.17 -4.77 -47.52
C TYR A 248 27.29 -5.69 -48.75
N HIS A 249 26.53 -6.78 -48.78
CA HIS A 249 26.52 -7.71 -49.90
C HIS A 249 26.02 -7.05 -51.19
N ASN A 250 24.95 -6.25 -51.12
CA ASN A 250 24.42 -5.52 -52.27
C ASN A 250 25.42 -4.47 -52.80
N LYS A 251 26.15 -3.79 -51.91
CA LYS A 251 27.22 -2.85 -52.31
C LYS A 251 28.38 -3.57 -53.00
N THR A 252 28.75 -4.76 -52.52
CA THR A 252 29.85 -5.56 -53.09
C THR A 252 29.50 -6.11 -54.48
N GLU A 253 28.26 -6.59 -54.66
CA GLU A 253 27.73 -7.01 -55.96
C GLU A 253 27.73 -5.86 -56.98
N ARG A 254 27.29 -4.65 -56.59
CA ARG A 254 27.36 -3.47 -57.45
C ARG A 254 28.77 -3.10 -57.87
N ILE A 255 29.75 -3.20 -56.97
CA ILE A 255 31.16 -2.92 -57.27
C ILE A 255 31.73 -3.96 -58.23
N LYS A 256 31.41 -5.25 -58.05
CA LYS A 256 31.79 -6.31 -58.99
C LYS A 256 31.25 -6.05 -60.39
N ILE A 257 29.95 -5.76 -60.52
CA ILE A 257 29.32 -5.46 -61.82
C ILE A 257 29.99 -4.26 -62.50
N LEU A 258 30.29 -3.19 -61.74
CA LEU A 258 30.97 -2.01 -62.28
C LEU A 258 32.42 -2.27 -62.70
N SER A 259 33.10 -3.24 -62.10
CA SER A 259 34.47 -3.63 -62.46
C SER A 259 34.56 -4.50 -63.71
N THR A 260 33.47 -5.21 -64.08
CA THR A 260 33.41 -6.04 -65.29
C THR A 260 33.02 -5.26 -66.56
N ILE A 261 32.59 -4.00 -66.41
CA ILE A 261 32.12 -3.12 -67.50
C ILE A 261 33.25 -2.19 -68.01
N LYS A 262 34.46 -2.26 -67.44
CA LYS A 262 35.67 -1.59 -67.95
C LYS A 262 36.59 -2.59 -68.63
#